data_AF-A0A9E0NEW8-F1
#
_entry.id   AF-A0A9E0NEW8-F1
#
_cell.length_a   1.000
_cell.length_b   1.000
_cell.length_c   1.000
_cell.angle_alpha   90.00
_cell.angle_beta   90.00
_cell.angle_gamma   90.00
#
_symmetry.space_group_name_H-M   'P 1'
#
loop_
_entity.id
_entity.type
_entity.pdbx_description
1 polymer ?
#
loop_
_entity_poly.entity_id
_entity_poly.type
_entity_poly.pdbx_seq_one_letter_code
_entity_poly.pdbx_strand_id
1 'polypeptide(L)'
;MLPTRHDNDTKPTQPVLPAERTGRAVPWRRLGVSIVFGWFFFGGLGHFLATDFFVSIVPPWLSWPRAVVVVYVSGVLEIAGALLLLSRRTRKMAGLGLFFLTLAVTPANVEMWLHPQRFPDISPSFLTARLFLQAALLVCIVLSTQMGTGKRAVR
;
A
#
# COMPACT_ATOMS: atom_id res chain seq x y z
N MET A 1 30.66 31.22 69.44
CA MET A 1 30.04 29.88 69.40
C MET A 1 28.53 30.09 69.27
N LEU A 2 27.98 29.95 68.07
CA LEU A 2 26.53 29.95 67.77
C LEU A 2 26.29 28.79 66.81
N PRO A 3 25.45 27.79 67.15
CA PRO A 3 25.23 26.63 66.30
C PRO A 3 24.09 26.86 65.30
N THR A 4 24.44 26.63 64.03
CA THR A 4 23.72 25.89 62.97
C THR A 4 22.21 26.13 62.74
N ARG A 5 21.96 26.72 61.57
CA ARG A 5 20.87 26.46 60.61
C ARG A 5 20.31 25.03 60.70
N HIS A 6 18.99 24.90 60.79
CA HIS A 6 18.27 23.69 60.41
C HIS A 6 17.19 24.05 59.39
N ASP A 7 17.48 23.75 58.13
CA ASP A 7 16.53 23.72 57.03
C ASP A 7 15.47 22.65 57.32
N ASN A 8 14.19 22.97 57.14
CA ASN A 8 13.15 21.95 57.00
C ASN A 8 12.06 22.43 56.03
N ASP A 9 12.46 22.67 54.78
CA ASP A 9 11.54 22.78 53.65
C ASP A 9 11.07 21.37 53.26
N THR A 10 10.09 20.83 53.99
CA THR A 10 9.34 19.66 53.53
C THR A 10 8.42 20.08 52.39
N LYS A 11 8.96 20.10 51.17
CA LYS A 11 8.17 20.28 49.95
C LYS A 11 7.19 19.09 49.84
N PRO A 12 5.87 19.31 49.69
CA PRO A 12 4.92 18.21 49.57
C PRO A 12 5.27 17.36 48.34
N THR A 13 5.44 16.06 48.57
CA THR A 13 5.66 15.05 47.53
C THR A 13 4.44 15.02 46.62
N GLN A 14 4.59 15.54 45.41
CA GLN A 14 3.58 15.47 44.38
C GLN A 14 3.28 13.99 44.06
N PRO A 15 2.01 13.59 43.90
CA PRO A 15 1.68 12.23 43.52
C PRO A 15 2.26 11.92 42.14
N VAL A 16 3.15 10.93 42.06
CA VAL A 16 3.65 10.39 40.80
C VAL A 16 2.50 9.61 40.17
N LEU A 17 1.75 10.25 39.27
CA LEU A 17 0.72 9.57 38.48
C LEU A 17 1.40 8.46 37.65
N PRO A 18 0.83 7.23 37.61
CA PRO A 18 1.38 6.15 36.81
C PRO A 18 1.45 6.61 35.35
N ALA A 19 2.62 6.42 34.72
CA ALA A 19 2.84 6.70 33.31
C ALA A 19 1.69 6.12 32.49
N GLU A 20 0.89 6.99 31.87
CA GLU A 20 -0.10 6.58 30.88
C GLU A 20 0.62 5.65 29.90
N ARG A 21 0.19 4.38 29.86
CA ARG A 21 0.53 3.48 28.76
C ARG A 21 -0.09 4.10 27.52
N THR A 22 0.66 4.98 26.85
CA THR A 22 0.33 5.51 25.54
C THR A 22 -0.04 4.33 24.67
N GLY A 23 -1.34 4.18 24.40
CA GLY A 23 -1.83 3.19 23.47
C GLY A 23 -1.03 3.38 22.20
N ARG A 24 -0.28 2.35 21.77
CA ARG A 24 0.47 2.40 20.51
C ARG A 24 -0.56 2.69 19.43
N ALA A 25 -0.67 3.95 19.03
CA ALA A 25 -1.46 4.33 17.87
C ALA A 25 -0.99 3.43 16.74
N VAL A 26 -1.87 2.59 16.20
CA VAL A 26 -1.56 1.80 15.02
C VAL A 26 -1.13 2.84 14.01
N PRO A 27 0.14 2.87 13.59
CA PRO A 27 0.58 3.90 12.69
C PRO A 27 -0.07 3.52 11.36
N TRP A 28 -1.23 4.11 11.08
CA TRP A 28 -2.11 3.85 9.93
C TRP A 28 -1.30 3.78 8.62
N ARG A 29 -0.21 4.54 8.55
CA ARG A 29 0.75 4.51 7.45
C ARG A 29 1.50 3.18 7.32
N ARG A 30 1.97 2.57 8.41
CA ARG A 30 2.59 1.23 8.37
C ARG A 30 1.56 0.19 7.95
N LEU A 31 0.33 0.28 8.44
CA LEU A 31 -0.76 -0.60 8.00
C LEU A 31 -1.01 -0.46 6.49
N GLY A 32 -1.15 0.78 5.99
CA GLY A 32 -1.31 1.05 4.56
C GLY A 32 -0.14 0.54 3.72
N VAL A 33 1.11 0.77 4.15
CA VAL A 33 2.29 0.22 3.47
C VAL A 33 2.28 -1.31 3.48
N SER A 34 1.89 -1.95 4.58
CA SER A 34 1.78 -3.41 4.65
C SER A 34 0.69 -3.97 3.72
N ILE A 35 -0.47 -3.30 3.64
CA ILE A 35 -1.56 -3.68 2.72
C ILE A 35 -1.08 -3.56 1.27
N VAL A 36 -0.49 -2.41 0.90
CA VAL A 36 0.02 -2.18 -0.46
C VAL A 36 1.13 -3.18 -0.79
N PHE A 37 2.07 -3.40 0.13
CA PHE A 37 3.13 -4.39 -0.05
C PHE A 37 2.55 -5.78 -0.32
N GLY A 38 1.65 -6.27 0.54
CA GLY A 38 1.07 -7.59 0.38
C GLY A 38 0.32 -7.73 -0.95
N TRP A 39 -0.49 -6.73 -1.30
CA TRP A 39 -1.25 -6.74 -2.56
C TRP A 39 -0.35 -6.91 -3.78
N PHE A 40 0.66 -6.06 -3.93
CA PHE A 40 1.54 -6.09 -5.12
C PHE A 40 2.57 -7.21 -5.08
N PHE A 41 3.05 -7.61 -3.90
CA PHE A 41 4.01 -8.70 -3.80
C PHE A 41 3.35 -10.03 -4.18
N PHE A 42 2.20 -10.36 -3.60
CA PHE A 42 1.49 -11.60 -3.92
C PHE A 42 0.77 -11.53 -5.27
N GLY A 43 0.22 -10.38 -5.64
CA GLY A 43 -0.30 -10.14 -6.98
C GLY A 43 0.77 -10.42 -8.03
N GLY A 44 1.94 -9.81 -7.88
CA GLY A 44 3.06 -9.95 -8.80
C GLY A 44 3.59 -11.38 -8.89
N LEU A 45 3.60 -12.15 -7.80
CA LEU A 45 3.87 -13.59 -7.85
C LEU A 45 2.80 -14.36 -8.65
N GLY A 46 1.54 -13.97 -8.51
CA GLY A 46 0.42 -14.54 -9.28
C GLY A 46 0.61 -14.45 -10.79
N HIS A 47 1.25 -13.40 -11.30
CA HIS A 47 1.56 -13.25 -12.73
C HIS A 47 2.46 -14.36 -13.29
N PHE A 48 3.26 -15.02 -12.44
CA PHE A 48 4.14 -16.12 -12.83
C PHE A 48 3.55 -17.49 -12.48
N LEU A 49 2.78 -17.57 -11.39
CA LEU A 49 2.19 -18.81 -10.91
C LEU A 49 0.89 -19.17 -11.64
N ALA A 50 0.18 -18.18 -12.19
CA ALA A 50 -1.10 -18.32 -12.86
C ALA A 50 -1.14 -17.53 -14.18
N THR A 51 -0.04 -17.55 -14.94
CA THR A 51 0.14 -16.76 -16.17
C THR A 51 -1.04 -16.87 -17.12
N ASP A 52 -1.56 -18.08 -17.36
CA ASP A 52 -2.68 -18.31 -18.30
C ASP A 52 -3.95 -17.54 -17.89
N PHE A 53 -4.24 -17.50 -16.58
CA PHE A 53 -5.34 -16.70 -16.06
C PHE A 53 -5.10 -15.20 -16.32
N PHE A 54 -3.91 -14.69 -15.99
CA PHE A 54 -3.59 -13.27 -16.19
C PHE A 54 -3.57 -12.87 -17.68
N VAL A 55 -3.15 -13.77 -18.57
CA VAL A 55 -3.20 -13.54 -20.02
C VAL A 55 -4.64 -13.53 -20.54
N SER A 56 -5.52 -14.39 -20.00
CA SER A 56 -6.93 -14.47 -20.42
C SER A 56 -7.73 -13.19 -20.15
N ILE A 57 -7.29 -12.38 -19.19
CA ILE A 57 -7.93 -11.11 -18.81
C ILE A 57 -7.32 -9.91 -19.54
N VAL A 58 -6.23 -10.10 -20.29
CA VAL A 58 -5.64 -9.03 -21.10
C VAL A 58 -6.61 -8.67 -22.21
N PRO A 59 -6.89 -7.37 -22.43
CA PRO A 59 -7.83 -6.99 -23.45
C PRO A 59 -7.41 -7.39 -24.87
N PRO A 60 -8.37 -7.70 -25.77
CA PRO A 60 -8.10 -8.36 -27.04
C PRO A 60 -7.28 -7.54 -28.05
N TRP A 61 -7.21 -6.20 -27.88
CA TRP A 61 -6.34 -5.36 -28.70
C TRP A 61 -4.84 -5.64 -28.47
N LEU A 62 -4.49 -6.32 -27.37
CA LEU A 62 -3.14 -6.75 -27.09
C LEU A 62 -3.05 -8.28 -27.21
N SER A 63 -2.86 -8.75 -28.43
CA SER A 63 -2.82 -10.17 -28.76
C SER A 63 -1.47 -10.85 -28.44
N TRP A 64 -1.47 -12.18 -28.47
CA TRP A 64 -0.25 -12.99 -28.37
C TRP A 64 0.81 -12.57 -29.41
N PRO A 65 2.11 -12.46 -29.06
CA PRO A 65 2.73 -12.77 -27.77
C PRO A 65 2.78 -11.59 -26.79
N ARG A 66 2.28 -10.41 -27.18
CA ARG A 66 2.41 -9.17 -26.40
C ARG A 66 1.68 -9.25 -25.06
N ALA A 67 0.55 -9.95 -25.00
CA ALA A 67 -0.20 -10.19 -23.76
C ALA A 67 0.67 -10.83 -22.67
N VAL A 68 1.43 -11.87 -23.01
CA VAL A 68 2.33 -12.56 -22.08
C VAL A 68 3.43 -11.64 -21.59
N VAL A 69 4.04 -10.90 -22.51
CA VAL A 69 5.13 -9.99 -22.19
C VAL A 69 4.65 -8.95 -21.19
N VAL A 70 3.48 -8.33 -21.39
CA VAL A 70 2.96 -7.35 -20.44
C VAL A 70 2.56 -7.98 -19.11
N VAL A 71 2.08 -9.23 -19.09
CA VAL A 71 1.79 -9.96 -17.83
C VAL A 71 3.09 -10.17 -17.05
N TYR A 72 4.17 -10.64 -17.67
CA TYR A 72 5.43 -10.82 -16.95
C TYR A 72 6.06 -9.49 -16.54
N VAL A 73 6.09 -8.50 -17.43
CA VAL A 73 6.65 -7.17 -17.13
C VAL A 73 5.89 -6.53 -15.98
N SER A 74 4.56 -6.55 -15.98
CA SER A 74 3.77 -6.04 -14.86
C SER A 74 4.08 -6.81 -13.57
N GLY A 75 4.12 -8.15 -13.59
CA GLY A 75 4.50 -8.95 -12.41
C GLY A 75 5.87 -8.58 -11.82
N VAL A 76 6.89 -8.38 -12.67
CA VAL A 76 8.22 -7.90 -12.22
C VAL A 76 8.11 -6.52 -11.58
N LEU A 77 7.39 -5.58 -12.22
CA LEU A 77 7.23 -4.22 -11.72
C LEU A 77 6.46 -4.18 -10.39
N GLU A 78 5.45 -5.04 -10.21
CA GLU A 78 4.70 -5.16 -8.96
C GLU A 78 5.60 -5.64 -7.81
N ILE A 79 6.36 -6.72 -8.02
CA ILE A 79 7.29 -7.26 -7.02
C ILE A 79 8.38 -6.23 -6.70
N ALA A 80 9.01 -5.64 -7.72
CA ALA A 80 10.04 -4.62 -7.54
C ALA A 80 9.49 -3.40 -6.80
N GLY A 81 8.31 -2.91 -7.19
CA GLY A 81 7.61 -1.81 -6.54
C GLY A 81 7.30 -2.11 -5.08
N ALA A 82 6.80 -3.32 -4.77
CA ALA A 82 6.53 -3.76 -3.41
C ALA A 82 7.82 -3.77 -2.56
N LEU A 83 8.91 -4.36 -3.06
CA LEU A 83 10.19 -4.38 -2.33
C LEU A 83 10.74 -2.96 -2.11
N LEU A 84 10.69 -2.09 -3.12
CA LEU A 84 11.11 -0.69 -3.02
C LEU A 84 10.24 0.12 -2.05
N LEU A 85 8.99 -0.28 -1.82
CA LEU A 85 8.07 0.38 -0.88
C LEU A 85 8.54 0.29 0.58
N LEU A 86 9.27 -0.79 0.92
CA LEU A 86 9.76 -1.06 2.28
C LEU A 86 10.79 -0.01 2.71
N SER A 87 11.67 0.41 1.80
CA SER A 87 12.67 1.44 2.07
C SER A 87 12.05 2.84 2.11
N ARG A 88 12.34 3.59 3.18
CA ARG A 88 11.84 4.97 3.35
C ARG A 88 12.30 5.91 2.24
N ARG A 89 13.49 5.68 1.67
CA ARG A 89 14.10 6.53 0.63
C ARG A 89 13.40 6.38 -0.73
N THR A 90 13.02 5.15 -1.08
CA THR A 90 12.42 4.82 -2.39
C THR A 90 10.90 4.80 -2.36
N ARG A 91 10.28 4.81 -1.17
CA ARG A 91 8.82 4.67 -0.99
C ARG A 91 7.98 5.59 -1.85
N LYS A 92 8.37 6.85 -2.01
CA LYS A 92 7.61 7.80 -2.83
C LYS A 92 7.65 7.43 -4.31
N MET A 93 8.82 7.03 -4.82
CA MET A 93 8.97 6.55 -6.20
C MET A 93 8.25 5.21 -6.41
N ALA A 94 8.37 4.29 -5.45
CA ALA A 94 7.66 3.01 -5.46
C ALA A 94 6.14 3.22 -5.48
N GLY A 95 5.62 4.11 -4.63
CA GLY A 95 4.20 4.47 -4.62
C GLY A 95 3.73 5.03 -5.96
N LEU A 96 4.51 5.93 -6.56
CA LEU A 96 4.18 6.50 -7.86
C LEU A 96 4.19 5.43 -8.97
N GLY A 97 5.21 4.56 -8.98
CA GLY A 97 5.31 3.45 -9.91
C GLY A 97 4.14 2.49 -9.79
N LEU A 98 3.82 2.05 -8.57
CA LEU A 98 2.69 1.15 -8.30
C LEU A 98 1.34 1.80 -8.63
N PHE A 99 1.19 3.10 -8.39
CA PHE A 99 -0.01 3.85 -8.77
C PHE A 99 -0.21 3.85 -10.29
N PHE A 100 0.81 4.23 -11.08
CA PHE A 100 0.71 4.22 -12.53
C PHE A 100 0.60 2.81 -13.11
N LEU A 101 1.26 1.83 -12.50
CA LEU A 101 1.11 0.43 -12.89
C LEU A 101 -0.33 -0.05 -12.69
N THR A 102 -0.95 0.30 -11.55
CA THR A 102 -2.37 0.00 -11.28
C THR A 102 -3.28 0.63 -12.34
N LEU A 103 -3.01 1.86 -12.76
CA LEU A 103 -3.73 2.49 -13.86
C LEU A 103 -3.51 1.75 -15.18
N ALA A 104 -2.27 1.33 -15.47
CA ALA A 104 -1.94 0.62 -16.70
C ALA A 104 -2.60 -0.77 -16.79
N VAL A 105 -2.79 -1.46 -15.67
CA VAL A 105 -3.49 -2.78 -15.64
C VAL A 105 -5.01 -2.65 -15.50
N THR A 106 -5.53 -1.45 -15.22
CA THR A 106 -6.98 -1.20 -15.09
C THR A 106 -7.80 -1.71 -16.28
N PRO A 107 -7.38 -1.56 -17.55
CA PRO A 107 -8.13 -2.09 -18.68
C PRO A 107 -8.40 -3.59 -18.59
N ALA A 108 -7.50 -4.40 -18.00
CA ALA A 108 -7.74 -5.83 -17.81
C ALA A 108 -8.86 -6.09 -16.79
N ASN A 109 -8.89 -5.33 -15.70
CA ASN A 109 -9.96 -5.45 -14.69
C ASN A 109 -11.32 -4.96 -15.22
N VAL A 110 -11.30 -3.93 -16.06
CA VAL A 110 -12.51 -3.45 -16.77
C VAL A 110 -12.98 -4.48 -17.80
N GLU A 111 -12.07 -5.12 -18.54
CA GLU A 111 -12.41 -6.16 -19.53
C GLU A 111 -13.16 -7.33 -18.87
N MET A 112 -12.69 -7.78 -17.70
CA MET A 112 -13.40 -8.82 -16.95
C MET A 112 -14.79 -8.37 -16.52
N TRP A 113 -14.92 -7.13 -16.04
CA TRP A 113 -16.20 -6.59 -15.59
C TRP A 113 -17.20 -6.38 -16.73
N LEU A 114 -16.74 -5.98 -17.92
CA LEU A 114 -17.58 -5.82 -19.12
C LEU A 114 -17.98 -7.17 -19.73
N HIS A 115 -17.14 -8.20 -19.59
CA HIS A 115 -17.37 -9.52 -20.18
C HIS A 115 -17.39 -10.64 -19.12
N PRO A 116 -18.30 -10.58 -18.13
CA PRO A 116 -18.35 -11.57 -17.04
C PRO A 116 -18.58 -12.99 -17.57
N GLN A 117 -19.17 -13.12 -18.77
CA GLN A 117 -19.53 -14.42 -19.34
C GLN A 117 -18.31 -15.22 -19.81
N ARG A 118 -17.15 -14.57 -19.95
CA ARG A 118 -15.86 -15.22 -20.21
C ARG A 118 -15.23 -15.80 -18.93
N PHE A 119 -15.77 -15.44 -17.76
CA PHE A 119 -15.27 -15.83 -16.44
C PHE A 119 -16.40 -16.44 -15.58
N PRO A 120 -17.04 -17.54 -16.03
CA PRO A 120 -18.22 -18.09 -15.36
C PRO A 120 -17.95 -18.56 -13.92
N ASP A 121 -16.71 -18.91 -13.60
CA ASP A 121 -16.29 -19.33 -12.27
C ASP A 121 -16.25 -18.17 -11.26
N ILE A 122 -16.33 -16.92 -11.72
CA ILE A 122 -16.24 -15.72 -10.89
C ILE A 122 -17.59 -15.00 -10.89
N SER A 123 -18.18 -14.83 -9.70
CA SER A 123 -19.45 -14.10 -9.59
C SER A 123 -19.31 -12.65 -10.08
N PRO A 124 -20.31 -12.10 -10.80
CA PRO A 124 -20.29 -10.70 -11.24
C PRO A 124 -20.14 -9.68 -10.09
N SER A 125 -20.60 -10.03 -8.89
CA SER A 125 -20.42 -9.20 -7.68
C SER A 125 -18.94 -9.08 -7.29
N PHE A 126 -18.16 -10.16 -7.41
CA PHE A 126 -16.71 -10.14 -7.15
C PHE A 126 -15.97 -9.27 -8.17
N LEU A 127 -16.37 -9.30 -9.45
CA LEU A 127 -15.77 -8.46 -10.47
C LEU A 127 -16.01 -6.97 -10.19
N THR A 128 -17.22 -6.63 -9.74
CA THR A 128 -17.57 -5.27 -9.33
C THR A 128 -16.79 -4.86 -8.07
N ALA A 129 -16.73 -5.74 -7.06
CA ALA A 129 -15.95 -5.50 -5.85
C ALA A 129 -14.47 -5.28 -6.15
N ARG A 130 -13.91 -5.98 -7.15
CA ARG A 130 -12.51 -5.81 -7.59
C ARG A 130 -12.23 -4.38 -8.06
N LEU A 131 -13.14 -3.77 -8.81
CA LEU A 131 -12.97 -2.38 -9.26
C LEU A 131 -13.00 -1.39 -8.09
N PHE A 132 -13.90 -1.58 -7.13
CA PHE A 132 -13.93 -0.76 -5.91
C PHE A 132 -12.67 -0.95 -5.07
N LEU A 133 -12.21 -2.19 -4.92
CA LEU A 133 -10.98 -2.51 -4.21
C LEU A 133 -9.76 -1.90 -4.89
N GLN A 134 -9.72 -1.89 -6.23
CA GLN A 134 -8.67 -1.22 -7.00
C GLN A 134 -8.66 0.30 -6.74
N ALA A 135 -9.84 0.94 -6.72
CA ALA A 135 -9.94 2.37 -6.39
C ALA A 135 -9.48 2.66 -4.94
N ALA A 136 -9.90 1.81 -3.99
CA ALA A 136 -9.45 1.90 -2.60
C ALA A 136 -7.93 1.71 -2.47
N LEU A 137 -7.35 0.80 -3.26
CA LEU A 137 -5.91 0.56 -3.29
C LEU A 137 -5.16 1.78 -3.84
N LEU A 138 -5.63 2.42 -4.92
CA LEU A 138 -5.04 3.66 -5.44
C LEU A 138 -5.00 4.75 -4.36
N VAL A 139 -6.09 4.94 -3.63
CA VAL A 139 -6.15 5.88 -2.49
C VAL A 139 -5.17 5.46 -1.40
N CYS A 140 -5.12 4.18 -1.06
CA CYS A 140 -4.19 3.65 -0.06
C CYS A 140 -2.72 3.89 -0.44
N ILE A 141 -2.35 3.73 -1.71
CA ILE A 141 -1.01 4.02 -2.23
C ILE A 141 -0.69 5.51 -2.01
N VAL A 142 -1.57 6.42 -2.44
CA VAL A 142 -1.39 7.87 -2.30
C VAL A 142 -1.17 8.27 -0.83
N LEU A 143 -2.05 7.80 0.06
CA LEU A 143 -2.04 8.17 1.47
C LEU A 143 -0.84 7.57 2.22
N SER A 144 -0.51 6.30 1.98
CA SER A 144 0.56 5.60 2.69
C SER A 144 1.98 6.04 2.24
N THR A 145 2.11 6.52 0.99
CA THR A 145 3.39 6.94 0.40
C THR A 145 3.61 8.45 0.38
N GLN A 146 2.61 9.27 0.79
CA GLN A 146 2.67 10.74 0.87
C GLN A 146 2.92 11.42 -0.50
N MET A 147 2.17 11.01 -1.54
CA MET A 147 2.34 11.57 -2.90
C MET A 147 1.94 13.06 -3.05
N GLY A 148 1.48 13.76 -2.00
CA GLY A 148 1.01 15.15 -2.11
C GLY A 148 1.42 16.15 -1.01
N THR A 149 2.08 15.75 0.08
CA THR A 149 2.39 16.69 1.19
C THR A 149 3.85 17.12 1.16
N GLY A 150 4.22 17.82 0.10
CA GLY A 150 5.45 18.60 0.06
C GLY A 150 5.16 20.06 0.39
N LYS A 151 4.97 20.39 1.67
CA LYS A 151 5.31 21.76 2.09
C LYS A 151 6.83 21.85 1.97
N ARG A 152 7.33 22.30 0.81
CA ARG A 152 8.66 22.89 0.70
C ARG A 152 8.64 24.10 1.63
N ALA A 153 9.02 23.90 2.88
CA ALA A 153 9.47 25.00 3.72
C ALA A 153 10.76 25.50 3.08
N VAL A 154 10.62 26.49 2.21
CA VAL A 154 11.73 27.37 1.85
C VAL A 154 11.99 28.20 3.11
N ARG A 155 13.11 27.93 3.76
CA ARG A 155 13.79 28.82 4.71
C ARG A 155 15.27 28.76 4.42
#